data_AF-A0A8F5C0Z3-F1
#
_entry.id   AF-A0A8F5C0Z3-F1
#
_cell.length_a   1.000
_cell.length_b   1.000
_cell.length_c   1.000
_cell.angle_alpha   90.00
_cell.angle_beta   90.00
_cell.angle_gamma   90.00
#
_symmetry.space_group_name_H-M   'P 1'
#
loop_
_entity.id
_entity.type
_entity.pdbx_description
1 polymer ?
#
loop_
_entity_poly.entity_id
_entity_poly.type
_entity_poly.pdbx_seq_one_letter_code
_entity_poly.pdbx_strand_id
1 'polypeptide(L)'
;MRTLPALRMYANGMSMRAISRVLNVPLGTVFTWIKHYGQKYERLVDLWNKAKELVKGKVVTKVVDEMWTYLYRNTRTFYKWVFTCYVSISGKFLDLNFI
;
A
#
# COMPACT_ATOMS: atom_id res chain seq x y z
N MET A 1 4.79 -10.68 -2.34
CA MET A 1 3.38 -11.00 -2.00
C MET A 1 2.48 -10.33 -3.05
N ARG A 2 1.29 -10.84 -3.40
CA ARG A 2 0.37 -10.20 -4.39
C ARG A 2 -0.71 -9.32 -3.73
N THR A 3 -0.46 -8.89 -2.50
CA THR A 3 -1.41 -8.21 -1.61
C THR A 3 -1.72 -6.81 -2.11
N LEU A 4 -0.70 -6.03 -2.47
CA LEU A 4 -0.87 -4.67 -2.93
C LEU A 4 -1.71 -4.53 -4.23
N PRO A 5 -1.49 -5.35 -5.28
CA PRO A 5 -2.40 -5.41 -6.42
C PRO A 5 -3.85 -5.69 -6.02
N ALA A 6 -4.08 -6.65 -5.12
CA ALA A 6 -5.43 -6.98 -4.65
C ALA A 6 -6.11 -5.80 -3.93
N LEU A 7 -5.37 -5.12 -3.04
CA LEU A 7 -5.87 -3.95 -2.30
C LEU A 7 -6.19 -2.78 -3.23
N ARG A 8 -5.31 -2.50 -4.21
CA ARG A 8 -5.54 -1.45 -5.21
C ARG A 8 -6.77 -1.76 -6.06
N MET A 9 -6.91 -2.99 -6.51
CA MET A 9 -8.06 -3.45 -7.29
C MET A 9 -9.36 -3.34 -6.48
N TYR A 10 -9.32 -3.68 -5.20
CA TYR A 10 -10.47 -3.55 -4.28
C TYR A 10 -10.85 -2.09 -4.05
N ALA A 11 -9.87 -1.21 -3.78
CA ALA A 11 -10.10 0.23 -3.62
C ALA A 11 -10.64 0.89 -4.91
N ASN A 12 -10.30 0.34 -6.08
CA ASN A 12 -10.87 0.74 -7.36
C ASN A 12 -12.29 0.16 -7.61
N GLY A 13 -12.90 -0.49 -6.61
CA GLY A 13 -14.27 -0.99 -6.66
C GLY A 13 -14.42 -2.40 -7.26
N MET A 14 -13.33 -3.13 -7.54
CA MET A 14 -13.47 -4.50 -8.04
C MET A 14 -13.89 -5.48 -6.94
N SER A 15 -14.82 -6.38 -7.27
CA SER A 15 -15.23 -7.44 -6.35
C SER A 15 -14.11 -8.44 -6.06
N MET A 16 -14.10 -9.02 -4.86
CA MET A 16 -13.09 -10.01 -4.46
C MET A 16 -13.01 -11.21 -5.41
N ARG A 17 -14.14 -11.61 -6.02
CA ARG A 17 -14.21 -12.67 -7.03
C ARG A 17 -13.51 -12.27 -8.33
N ALA A 18 -13.71 -11.03 -8.79
CA ALA A 18 -12.99 -10.51 -9.96
C ALA A 18 -11.48 -10.46 -9.70
N ILE A 19 -11.08 -9.98 -8.52
CA ILE A 19 -9.67 -9.91 -8.09
C ILE A 19 -9.04 -11.31 -8.04
N SER A 20 -9.75 -12.28 -7.45
CA SER A 20 -9.30 -13.68 -7.39
C SER A 20 -9.03 -14.27 -8.78
N ARG A 21 -9.89 -13.98 -9.76
CA ARG A 21 -9.71 -14.42 -11.15
C ARG A 21 -8.54 -13.71 -11.84
N VAL A 22 -8.46 -12.39 -11.71
CA VAL A 22 -7.41 -11.57 -12.35
C VAL A 22 -6.02 -11.91 -11.80
N LEU A 23 -5.91 -12.09 -10.48
CA LEU A 23 -4.64 -12.41 -9.83
C LEU A 23 -4.35 -13.92 -9.82
N ASN A 24 -5.29 -14.76 -10.26
CA ASN A 24 -5.23 -16.22 -10.16
C ASN A 24 -4.83 -16.69 -8.75
N VAL A 25 -5.56 -16.23 -7.73
CA VAL A 25 -5.33 -16.55 -6.32
C VAL A 25 -6.66 -16.99 -5.70
N PRO A 26 -6.67 -17.97 -4.76
CA PRO A 26 -7.90 -18.39 -4.09
C PRO A 26 -8.67 -17.23 -3.47
N LEU A 27 -10.00 -17.28 -3.56
CA LEU A 27 -10.89 -16.26 -2.99
C LEU A 27 -10.65 -16.05 -1.50
N GLY A 28 -10.40 -17.13 -0.75
CA GLY A 28 -10.08 -17.07 0.68
C GLY A 28 -8.82 -16.26 0.98
N THR A 29 -7.80 -16.33 0.11
CA THR A 29 -6.58 -15.53 0.24
C THR A 29 -6.85 -14.05 0.00
N VAL A 30 -7.62 -13.73 -1.05
CA VAL A 30 -8.03 -12.34 -1.34
C VAL A 30 -8.86 -11.77 -0.19
N PHE A 31 -9.78 -12.57 0.36
CA PHE A 31 -10.57 -12.21 1.53
C PHE A 31 -9.68 -11.91 2.75
N THR A 32 -8.73 -12.79 3.06
CA THR A 32 -7.77 -12.59 4.16
C THR A 32 -6.98 -11.29 3.96
N TRP A 33 -6.50 -11.03 2.76
CA TRP A 33 -5.76 -9.80 2.46
C TRP A 33 -6.58 -8.53 2.66
N ILE A 34 -7.80 -8.49 2.12
CA ILE A 34 -8.70 -7.35 2.28
C ILE A 34 -9.09 -7.17 3.75
N LYS A 35 -9.40 -8.26 4.46
CA LYS A 35 -9.76 -8.22 5.88
C LYS A 35 -8.62 -7.68 6.75
N HIS A 36 -7.39 -8.10 6.52
CA HIS A 36 -6.25 -7.72 7.37
C HIS A 36 -5.61 -6.39 6.98
N TYR A 37 -5.63 -6.03 5.70
CA TYR A 37 -4.89 -4.87 5.18
C TYR A 37 -5.76 -3.82 4.50
N GLY A 38 -7.03 -4.12 4.17
CA GLY A 38 -7.95 -3.20 3.50
C GLY A 38 -8.09 -1.87 4.22
N GLN A 39 -8.40 -1.91 5.52
CA GLN A 39 -8.57 -0.69 6.32
C GLN A 39 -7.26 0.13 6.42
N LYS A 40 -6.11 -0.53 6.52
CA LYS A 40 -4.81 0.16 6.54
C LYS A 40 -4.55 0.84 5.20
N TYR A 41 -4.82 0.14 4.10
CA TYR A 41 -4.67 0.67 2.75
C TYR A 41 -5.61 1.85 2.48
N GLU A 42 -6.88 1.78 2.88
CA GLU A 42 -7.82 2.89 2.77
C GLU A 42 -7.36 4.12 3.56
N ARG A 43 -6.92 3.94 4.82
CA ARG A 43 -6.35 5.03 5.61
C ARG A 43 -5.11 5.65 4.95
N LEU A 44 -4.27 4.85 4.32
CA LEU A 44 -3.11 5.34 3.56
C LEU A 44 -3.56 6.16 2.34
N VAL A 45 -4.57 5.70 1.60
CA VAL A 45 -5.15 6.42 0.47
C VAL A 45 -5.77 7.76 0.93
N ASP A 46 -6.44 7.78 2.08
CA ASP A 46 -7.06 9.00 2.63
C ASP A 46 -6.02 10.02 3.14
N LEU A 47 -5.05 9.57 3.93
CA LEU A 47 -3.93 10.42 4.38
C LEU A 47 -3.17 10.99 3.19
N TRP A 48 -3.03 10.18 2.13
CA TRP A 48 -2.45 10.61 0.88
C TRP A 48 -3.28 11.68 0.16
N ASN A 49 -4.60 11.49 0.03
CA ASN A 49 -5.48 12.48 -0.59
C ASN A 49 -5.39 13.82 0.14
N LYS A 50 -5.32 13.80 1.48
CA LYS A 50 -5.08 15.00 2.30
C LYS A 50 -3.69 15.62 2.06
N ALA A 51 -2.64 14.81 2.01
CA ALA A 51 -1.28 15.29 1.74
C ALA A 51 -1.15 15.88 0.32
N LYS A 52 -1.82 15.29 -0.67
CA LYS A 52 -1.82 15.78 -2.06
C LYS A 52 -2.40 17.20 -2.16
N GLU A 53 -3.49 17.48 -1.45
CA GLU A 53 -4.07 18.83 -1.34
C GLU A 53 -3.06 19.83 -0.75
N LEU A 54 -2.25 19.40 0.22
CA LEU A 54 -1.22 20.24 0.83
C LEU A 54 -0.03 20.52 -0.10
N VAL A 55 0.30 19.62 -1.03
CA VAL A 55 1.47 19.75 -1.92
C VAL A 55 1.17 20.51 -3.23
N LYS A 56 -0.05 21.05 -3.42
CA LYS A 56 -0.46 21.98 -4.50
C LYS A 56 0.26 21.76 -5.84
N GLY A 57 0.16 20.55 -6.40
CA GLY A 57 0.53 20.29 -7.80
C GLY A 57 2.00 20.00 -8.13
N LYS A 58 2.92 19.90 -7.15
CA LYS A 58 4.34 19.53 -7.44
C LYS A 58 4.63 18.03 -7.44
N VAL A 59 3.63 17.17 -7.23
CA VAL A 59 3.82 15.71 -7.18
C VAL A 59 3.82 15.13 -8.58
N VAL A 60 4.94 14.53 -9.00
CA VAL A 60 5.16 13.98 -10.34
C VAL A 60 4.73 12.52 -10.44
N THR A 61 5.08 11.68 -9.45
CA THR A 61 4.70 10.26 -9.43
C THR A 61 4.38 9.74 -8.03
N LYS A 62 3.42 8.81 -7.97
CA LYS A 62 3.03 8.03 -6.78
C LYS A 62 3.40 6.57 -7.02
N VAL A 63 4.23 6.00 -6.16
CA VAL A 63 4.44 4.55 -6.10
C VAL A 63 4.16 4.09 -4.67
N VAL A 64 3.18 3.20 -4.51
CA VAL A 64 2.99 2.46 -3.26
C VAL A 64 3.58 1.09 -3.51
N ASP A 65 4.55 0.70 -2.69
CA ASP A 65 5.20 -0.60 -2.79
C ASP A 65 4.97 -1.41 -1.51
N GLU A 66 5.03 -2.73 -1.66
CA GLU A 66 4.92 -3.70 -0.57
C GLU A 66 6.27 -4.39 -0.44
N MET A 67 7.03 -3.98 0.57
CA MET A 67 8.40 -4.44 0.76
C MET A 67 8.51 -5.36 1.96
N TRP A 68 9.27 -6.45 1.80
CA TRP A 68 9.69 -7.29 2.92
C TRP A 68 10.94 -6.65 3.53
N THR A 69 10.73 -5.88 4.59
CA THR A 69 11.77 -5.00 5.11
C THR A 69 12.27 -5.48 6.46
N TYR A 70 13.58 -5.34 6.64
CA TYR A 70 14.27 -5.56 7.91
C TYR A 70 14.04 -4.36 8.83
N LEU A 71 13.42 -4.60 9.98
CA LEU A 71 13.18 -3.58 10.99
C LEU A 71 13.99 -3.88 12.25
N TYR A 72 14.56 -2.83 12.83
CA TYR A 72 15.26 -2.89 14.11
C TYR A 72 14.47 -2.10 15.15
N ARG A 73 14.08 -2.75 16.26
CA ARG A 73 13.42 -2.07 17.37
C ARG A 73 13.85 -2.69 18.69
N ASN A 74 14.22 -1.86 19.67
CA ASN A 74 14.58 -2.27 21.03
C ASN A 74 15.47 -3.52 21.05
N THR A 75 16.64 -3.42 20.41
CA THR A 75 17.67 -4.47 20.31
C THR A 75 17.28 -5.80 19.65
N ARG A 76 16.06 -5.91 19.10
CA ARG A 76 15.60 -7.06 18.33
C ARG A 76 15.40 -6.72 16.87
N THR A 77 15.81 -7.66 16.03
CA THR A 77 15.68 -7.63 14.58
C THR A 77 14.49 -8.50 14.20
N PHE A 78 13.64 -8.01 13.31
CA PHE A 78 12.55 -8.80 12.76
C PHE A 78 12.22 -8.34 11.34
N TYR A 79 11.71 -9.28 10.55
CA TYR A 79 11.23 -9.00 9.21
C TYR A 79 9.73 -8.75 9.23
N LYS A 80 9.28 -7.75 8.47
CA LYS A 80 7.86 -7.43 8.36
C LYS A 80 7.54 -6.93 6.95
N TRP A 81 6.34 -7.25 6.47
CA TRP A 81 5.77 -6.59 5.30
C TRP A 81 5.39 -5.18 5.70
N VAL A 82 5.98 -4.20 5.01
CA VAL A 82 5.75 -2.77 5.20
C VAL A 82 5.23 -2.20 3.90
N PHE A 83 4.24 -1.33 3.99
CA PHE A 83 3.79 -0.54 2.84
C PHE A 83 4.59 0.76 2.83
N THR A 84 5.37 0.96 1.77
CA THR A 84 6.16 2.17 1.56
C THR A 84 5.48 3.01 0.49
N CYS A 85 5.37 4.31 0.74
CA CYS A 85 4.84 5.27 -0.23
C CYS A 85 5.98 6.21 -0.64
N TYR A 86 6.32 6.18 -1.92
CA TYR A 86 7.33 7.02 -2.52
C TYR A 86 6.69 8.17 -3.28
N VAL A 87 7.19 9.38 -3.02
CA VAL A 87 6.78 10.60 -3.71
C VAL A 87 7.99 11.19 -4.42
N SER A 88 7.90 11.29 -5.74
CA SER A 88 8.79 12.17 -6.50
C SER A 88 8.10 13.52 -6.65
N ILE A 89 8.61 14.52 -5.94
CA ILE A 89 8.35 15.94 -6.21
C ILE A 89 9.53 16.39 -7.08
N SER A 90 9.33 17.26 -8.07
CA SER A 90 10.40 17.74 -8.98
C SER A 90 11.76 18.00 -8.26
N GLY A 91 12.65 17.00 -8.24
CA GLY A 91 13.95 17.02 -7.57
C GLY A 91 14.02 16.70 -6.06
N LYS A 92 12.94 16.28 -5.37
CA LYS A 92 12.97 15.87 -3.94
C LYS A 92 12.15 14.60 -3.68
N PHE A 93 12.74 13.66 -2.93
CA PHE A 93 12.14 12.39 -2.54
C PHE A 93 11.60 12.49 -1.11
N LEU A 94 10.34 12.09 -0.92
CA LEU A 94 9.73 11.98 0.41
C LEU A 94 9.33 10.53 0.65
N ASP A 95 9.99 9.92 1.63
CA ASP A 95 9.70 8.57 2.11
C ASP A 95 8.70 8.62 3.26
N LEU A 96 7.52 8.05 3.04
CA LEU A 96 6.56 7.81 4.10
C LEU A 96 6.48 6.29 4.35
N ASN A 97 7.15 5.85 5.41
CA ASN A 97 7.14 4.47 5.88
C ASN A 97 6.00 4.27 6.88
N PHE A 98 5.08 3.33 6.60
CA PHE A 98 3.97 3.02 7.50
C PHE A 98 4.02 1.53 7.93
N ILE A 99 4.21 1.30 9.24
CA ILE A 99 4.37 -0.02 9.89
C ILE A 99 3.02 -0.72 10.16
#